data_AF-A0A6P0DV95-F1
#
_entry.id   AF-A0A6P0DV95-F1
#
_cell.length_a   1.000
_cell.length_b   1.000
_cell.length_c   1.000
_cell.angle_alpha   90.00
_cell.angle_beta   90.00
_cell.angle_gamma   90.00
#
_symmetry.space_group_name_H-M   'P 1'
#
loop_
_entity.id
_entity.type
_entity.pdbx_description
1 polymer ?
#
loop_
_entity_poly.entity_id
_entity_poly.type
_entity_poly.pdbx_seq_one_letter_code
_entity_poly.pdbx_strand_id
1 'polypeptide(L)' 'VIEHRDTTHGMVRTEIRCGSCDAHLGHVFPDGPPPTGLRYCINGHSMVFEPGK' A
#
# COMPACT_ATOMS: atom_id res chain seq x y z
N VAL A 1 5.34 5.31 4.72
CA VAL A 1 3.89 5.13 4.47
C VAL A 1 3.18 4.90 5.78
N ILE A 2 1.87 5.13 5.87
CA ILE A 2 1.08 4.89 7.08
C ILE A 2 0.02 3.83 6.77
N GLU A 3 -0.18 2.91 7.72
CA GLU A 3 -1.14 1.80 7.63
C GLU A 3 -2.44 2.16 8.35
N HIS A 4 -3.57 1.92 7.68
CA HIS A 4 -4.91 2.16 8.23
C HIS A 4 -5.77 0.91 8.09
N ARG A 5 -6.57 0.61 9.12
CA ARG A 5 -7.56 -0.44 9.03
C ARG A 5 -8.67 -0.02 8.06
N ASP A 6 -8.89 -0.82 7.03
CA ASP A 6 -9.92 -0.60 6.02
C ASP A 6 -10.98 -1.69 6.09
N THR A 7 -12.20 -1.30 6.45
CA THR A 7 -13.37 -2.19 6.52
C THR A 7 -14.39 -1.97 5.40
N THR A 8 -13.98 -1.29 4.33
CA THR A 8 -14.84 -1.01 3.17
C THR A 8 -15.13 -2.29 2.38
N HIS A 9 -16.22 -2.26 1.59
CA HIS A 9 -16.66 -3.37 0.74
C HIS A 9 -16.90 -4.70 1.48
N GLY A 10 -17.18 -4.66 2.79
CA GLY A 10 -17.41 -5.86 3.58
C GLY A 10 -16.16 -6.72 3.81
N MET A 11 -14.97 -6.18 3.57
CA MET A 11 -13.69 -6.86 3.80
C MET A 11 -12.95 -6.26 5.00
N VAL A 12 -11.94 -6.95 5.51
CA VAL A 12 -10.98 -6.38 6.48
C VAL A 12 -9.60 -6.39 5.83
N ARG A 13 -9.07 -5.22 5.56
CA ARG A 13 -7.79 -5.00 4.87
C ARG A 13 -6.96 -3.94 5.61
N THR A 14 -5.71 -3.80 5.20
CA THR A 14 -4.83 -2.72 5.67
C THR A 14 -4.53 -1.79 4.50
N GLU A 15 -5.14 -0.60 4.51
CA GLU A 15 -4.88 0.48 3.54
C GLU A 15 -3.51 1.09 3.80
N ILE A 16 -2.83 1.47 2.71
CA ILE A 16 -1.56 2.19 2.70
C ILE A 16 -1.79 3.61 2.18
N ARG A 17 -1.36 4.60 2.96
CA ARG A 17 -1.41 6.03 2.59
C ARG A 17 -0.02 6.67 2.60
N CYS A 18 0.11 7.76 1.84
CA CYS A 18 1.30 8.60 1.84
C CYS A 18 1.45 9.29 3.20
N GLY A 19 2.60 9.12 3.86
CA GLY A 19 2.84 9.72 5.18
C GLY A 19 2.95 11.24 5.18
N SER A 20 3.14 11.86 4.02
CA SER A 20 3.32 13.31 3.89
C SER A 20 2.07 14.06 3.44
N CYS A 21 1.17 13.42 2.68
CA CYS A 21 0.00 14.07 2.10
C CYS A 21 -1.32 13.31 2.28
N ASP A 22 -1.30 12.18 3.01
CA ASP A 22 -2.46 11.31 3.27
C ASP A 22 -3.15 10.73 2.01
N ALA A 23 -2.54 10.85 0.83
CA ALA A 23 -3.08 10.28 -0.39
C ALA A 23 -3.14 8.74 -0.34
N HIS A 24 -4.21 8.15 -0.87
CA HIS A 24 -4.36 6.70 -1.01
C HIS A 24 -3.31 6.13 -1.96
N LEU A 25 -2.57 5.12 -1.49
CA LEU A 25 -1.58 4.41 -2.31
C LEU A 25 -2.08 3.02 -2.71
N GLY A 26 -2.71 2.28 -1.78
CA GLY A 26 -3.20 0.94 -2.03
C GLY A 26 -3.42 0.15 -0.73
N HIS A 27 -3.02 -1.13 -0.72
CA HIS A 27 -3.20 -2.03 0.43
C HIS A 27 -1.98 -2.94 0.63
N VAL A 28 -1.78 -3.42 1.87
CA VAL A 28 -0.78 -4.44 2.21
C VAL A 28 -1.45 -5.76 2.58
N PHE A 29 -0.84 -6.86 2.15
CA PHE A 29 -1.31 -8.23 2.36
C PHE A 29 -0.19 -9.13 2.89
N PRO A 30 -0.49 -10.18 3.70
CA PRO A 30 0.51 -11.09 4.27
C PRO A 30 0.86 -12.27 3.33
N ASP A 31 0.71 -12.10 2.03
CA ASP A 31 0.96 -13.10 0.98
C ASP A 31 2.21 -12.77 0.14
N GLY A 32 3.11 -11.96 0.69
CA GLY A 32 4.36 -11.59 0.04
C GLY A 32 5.45 -12.65 0.16
N PRO A 33 6.55 -12.49 -0.60
CA PRO A 33 7.71 -13.37 -0.47
C PRO A 33 8.46 -13.15 0.86
N PRO A 34 9.28 -14.12 1.30
CA PRO A 34 10.21 -13.91 2.41
C PRO A 34 11.22 -12.80 2.08
N PRO A 35 11.78 -12.10 3.08
CA PRO A 35 11.72 -12.42 4.52
C PRO A 35 10.53 -11.81 5.25
N THR A 36 9.91 -10.76 4.71
CA THR A 36 8.83 -10.04 5.41
C THR A 36 7.49 -10.75 5.29
N GLY A 37 7.26 -11.49 4.21
CA GLY A 37 5.95 -12.08 3.91
C GLY A 37 4.89 -11.03 3.53
N LEU A 38 5.28 -9.77 3.32
CA LEU A 38 4.35 -8.67 3.06
C LEU A 38 4.38 -8.28 1.58
N ARG A 39 3.19 -8.14 0.98
CA ARG A 39 3.00 -7.64 -0.38
C ARG A 39 2.31 -6.29 -0.36
N TYR A 40 3.02 -5.27 -0.81
CA TYR A 40 2.49 -3.91 -0.96
C TYR A 40 1.90 -3.74 -2.36
N CYS A 41 0.57 -3.71 -2.44
CA CYS A 41 -0.17 -3.56 -3.68
C CYS A 41 -0.49 -2.08 -3.90
N ILE A 42 0.35 -1.38 -4.67
CA ILE A 42 0.29 0.07 -4.88
C ILE A 42 -0.27 0.40 -6.27
N ASN A 43 -1.15 1.38 -6.35
CA ASN A 43 -1.68 1.87 -7.61
C ASN A 43 -0.62 2.67 -8.37
N GLY A 44 -0.38 2.33 -9.64
CA GLY A 44 0.54 3.10 -10.50
C GLY A 44 0.13 4.57 -10.66
N HIS A 45 -1.18 4.86 -10.64
CA HIS A 45 -1.69 6.24 -10.68
C HIS A 45 -1.31 7.08 -9.45
N SER A 46 -1.02 6.43 -8.31
CA SER A 46 -0.59 7.10 -7.09
C SER A 46 0.92 7.40 -7.06
N MET A 47 1.66 7.07 -8.13
CA MET A 47 3.11 7.13 -8.17
C MET A 47 3.60 7.89 -9.42
N VAL A 48 4.72 8.58 -9.27
CA VAL A 48 5.52 9.09 -10.40
C VAL A 48 6.81 8.29 -10.43
N PHE A 49 7.12 7.69 -11.57
CA PHE A 49 8.36 6.93 -11.74
C PHE A 49 9.51 7.87 -12.09
N GLU A 50 10.58 7.79 -11.31
CA GLU A 50 11.86 8.42 -11.62
C GLU A 50 12.87 7.33 -11.97
N PRO A 51 13.44 7.31 -13.20
CA PRO A 51 14.42 6.31 -13.57
C PRO A 51 15.70 6.46 -12.73
N GLY A 52 16.28 5.32 -12.36
CA GLY A 52 17.59 5.28 -11.73
C GLY A 52 18.67 5.87 -12.64
N LYS A 53 19.71 6.47 -12.04
CA LYS A 53 20.89 6.94 -12.77
C LYS A 53 21.69 5.78 -13.35
#